data_AF-A0A842R0Q4-F1
#
_entry.id   AF-A0A842R0Q4-F1
#
_cell.length_a   1.000
_cell.length_b   1.000
_cell.length_c   1.000
_cell.angle_alpha   90.00
_cell.angle_beta   90.00
_cell.angle_gamma   90.00
#
_symmetry.space_group_name_H-M   'P 1'
#
loop_
_entity.id
_entity.type
_entity.pdbx_description
1 polymer ?
#
loop_
_entity_poly.entity_id
_entity_poly.type
_entity_poly.pdbx_seq_one_letter_code
_entity_poly.pdbx_strand_id
1 'polypeptide(L)'
;MALSKEEDFIIKILEEAGEMPFKELNEKCADQFEGCRIILKKMKEKGIVNFSGVLPGFTSTIKYIDPADREIVAKEMQGTSRDSGESNAPVQLGRPTDEQQFVLDMLEQNGGELGYKELNAAFSEKFEGLRLLLKKMKSLGIVDFDGMIPGFSATITLLLK
;
A
#
# COMPACT_ATOMS: atom_id res chain seq x y z
N MET A 1 10.90 -20.94 -12.81
CA MET A 1 12.05 -20.24 -12.18
C MET A 1 12.47 -21.05 -10.98
N ALA A 2 13.75 -21.39 -10.83
CA ALA A 2 14.24 -22.07 -9.64
C ALA A 2 14.39 -21.04 -8.51
N LEU A 3 13.51 -21.11 -7.51
CA LEU A 3 13.68 -20.37 -6.26
C LEU A 3 14.77 -21.07 -5.45
N SER A 4 15.65 -20.30 -4.81
CA SER A 4 16.63 -20.90 -3.90
C SER A 4 15.94 -21.36 -2.61
N LYS A 5 16.57 -22.25 -1.84
CA LYS A 5 16.00 -22.76 -0.58
C LYS A 5 15.68 -21.63 0.40
N GLU A 6 16.49 -20.59 0.40
CA GLU A 6 16.33 -19.39 1.22
C GLU A 6 15.14 -18.54 0.76
N GLU A 7 14.93 -18.40 -0.55
CA GLU A 7 13.78 -17.67 -1.10
C GLU A 7 12.46 -18.38 -0.75
N ASP A 8 12.41 -19.71 -0.88
CA ASP A 8 11.24 -20.53 -0.51
C ASP A 8 10.91 -20.37 0.99
N PHE A 9 11.94 -20.33 1.84
CA PHE A 9 11.78 -20.14 3.27
C PHE A 9 11.18 -18.77 3.61
N ILE A 10 11.68 -17.70 3.00
CA ILE A 10 11.15 -16.34 3.19
C ILE A 10 9.71 -16.26 2.69
N ILE A 11 9.41 -16.86 1.52
CA ILE A 11 8.05 -16.87 0.96
C ILE A 11 7.09 -17.52 1.94
N LYS A 12 7.41 -18.69 2.51
CA LYS A 12 6.50 -19.36 3.46
C LYS A 12 6.15 -18.50 4.66
N ILE A 13 7.16 -17.86 5.27
CA ILE A 13 6.93 -16.96 6.41
C ILE A 13 6.02 -15.79 6.01
N LEU A 14 6.30 -15.20 4.86
CA LEU A 14 5.57 -14.04 4.36
C LEU A 14 4.18 -14.41 3.82
N GLU A 15 3.95 -15.62 3.34
CA GLU A 15 2.62 -16.14 2.98
C GLU A 15 1.75 -16.31 4.22
N GLU A 16 2.31 -16.80 5.33
CA GLU A 16 1.57 -16.94 6.58
C GLU A 16 1.26 -15.58 7.24
N ALA A 17 2.16 -14.61 7.13
CA ALA A 17 2.03 -13.30 7.78
C ALA A 17 1.41 -12.21 6.87
N GLY A 18 1.50 -12.34 5.56
CA GLY A 18 1.20 -11.31 4.56
C GLY A 18 2.24 -10.18 4.50
N GLU A 19 2.49 -9.52 5.63
CA GLU A 19 3.55 -8.53 5.77
C GLU A 19 4.19 -8.57 7.15
N MET A 20 5.49 -8.28 7.24
CA MET A 20 6.17 -8.25 8.52
C MET A 20 7.38 -7.32 8.56
N PRO A 21 7.79 -6.85 9.76
CA PRO A 21 9.00 -6.05 9.90
C PRO A 21 10.26 -6.83 9.50
N PHE A 22 11.18 -6.15 8.81
CA PHE A 22 12.48 -6.71 8.41
C PHE A 22 13.26 -7.25 9.60
N LYS A 23 13.18 -6.60 10.77
CA LYS A 23 13.87 -7.08 11.98
C LYS A 23 13.41 -8.49 12.35
N GLU A 24 12.11 -8.72 12.43
CA GLU A 24 11.52 -10.01 12.77
C GLU A 24 11.81 -11.06 11.69
N LEU A 25 11.70 -10.67 10.41
CA LEU A 25 12.05 -11.56 9.31
C LEU A 25 13.54 -11.93 9.37
N ASN A 26 14.42 -10.98 9.66
CA ASN A 26 15.85 -11.19 9.76
C ASN A 26 16.21 -12.09 10.95
N GLU A 27 15.51 -11.96 12.09
CA GLU A 27 15.66 -12.87 13.23
C GLU A 27 15.24 -14.29 12.86
N LYS A 28 14.08 -14.49 12.22
CA LYS A 28 13.64 -15.81 11.74
C LYS A 28 14.56 -16.40 10.67
N CYS A 29 15.12 -15.56 9.81
CA CYS A 29 16.06 -15.98 8.78
C CYS A 29 17.44 -16.30 9.35
N ALA A 30 17.86 -15.63 10.44
CA ALA A 30 19.18 -15.84 11.05
C ALA A 30 19.39 -17.28 11.53
N ASP A 31 18.30 -17.99 11.88
CA ASP A 31 18.34 -19.42 12.24
C ASP A 31 18.61 -20.34 11.03
N GLN A 32 18.39 -19.87 9.80
CA GLN A 32 18.56 -20.67 8.57
C GLN A 32 19.75 -20.22 7.72
N PHE A 33 19.98 -18.91 7.60
CA PHE A 33 21.04 -18.34 6.76
C PHE A 33 21.40 -16.90 7.17
N GLU A 34 22.65 -16.51 6.92
CA GLU A 34 23.11 -15.15 7.13
C GLU A 34 22.83 -14.25 5.91
N GLY A 35 22.34 -13.03 6.13
CA GLY A 35 22.25 -12.02 5.07
C GLY A 35 20.93 -11.96 4.29
N CYS A 36 19.79 -12.01 4.98
CA CYS A 36 18.44 -11.87 4.40
C CYS A 36 18.26 -10.64 3.49
N ARG A 37 18.99 -9.54 3.73
CA ARG A 37 18.94 -8.31 2.91
C ARG A 37 19.16 -8.52 1.42
N ILE A 38 20.18 -9.29 1.04
CA ILE A 38 20.54 -9.51 -0.37
C ILE A 38 19.44 -10.32 -1.06
N ILE A 39 18.88 -11.29 -0.33
CA ILE A 39 17.84 -12.18 -0.83
C ILE A 39 16.56 -11.37 -1.05
N LEU A 40 16.17 -10.54 -0.07
CA LEU A 40 15.05 -9.62 -0.21
C LEU A 40 15.18 -8.68 -1.40
N LYS A 41 16.39 -8.14 -1.66
CA LYS A 41 16.64 -7.35 -2.86
C LYS A 41 16.35 -8.13 -4.13
N LYS A 42 16.88 -9.35 -4.26
CA LYS A 42 16.63 -10.22 -5.43
C LYS A 42 15.15 -10.58 -5.56
N MET A 43 14.48 -10.87 -4.45
CA MET A 43 13.05 -11.17 -4.41
C MET A 43 12.21 -9.97 -4.83
N LYS A 44 12.62 -8.75 -4.47
CA LYS A 44 12.00 -7.51 -4.91
C LYS A 44 12.18 -7.28 -6.41
N GLU A 45 13.38 -7.50 -6.94
CA GLU A 45 13.65 -7.44 -8.38
C GLU A 45 12.83 -8.48 -9.16
N LYS A 46 12.52 -9.63 -8.54
CA LYS A 46 11.62 -10.67 -9.08
C LYS A 46 10.13 -10.36 -8.89
N GLY A 47 9.77 -9.27 -8.19
CA GLY A 47 8.39 -8.91 -7.89
C GLY A 47 7.69 -9.84 -6.88
N ILE A 48 8.44 -10.53 -6.02
CA ILE A 48 7.90 -11.46 -5.01
C ILE A 48 7.60 -10.74 -3.69
N VAL A 49 8.39 -9.72 -3.36
CA VAL A 49 8.21 -8.93 -2.14
C VAL A 49 8.34 -7.45 -2.44
N ASN A 50 7.73 -6.61 -1.61
CA ASN A 50 7.88 -5.16 -1.67
C ASN A 50 8.33 -4.59 -0.33
N PHE A 51 9.18 -3.57 -0.37
CA PHE A 51 9.61 -2.81 0.79
C PHE A 51 10.13 -1.44 0.36
N SER A 52 10.13 -0.47 1.28
CA SER A 52 10.64 0.86 0.99
C SER A 52 12.17 0.86 0.77
N GLY A 53 12.62 1.58 -0.25
CA GLY A 53 14.03 1.73 -0.60
C GLY A 53 14.61 0.60 -1.46
N VAL A 54 15.93 0.66 -1.69
CA VAL A 54 16.68 -0.34 -2.47
C VAL A 54 17.02 -1.57 -1.64
N LEU A 55 17.23 -1.38 -0.34
CA LEU A 55 17.51 -2.41 0.65
C LEU A 55 16.64 -2.19 1.88
N PRO A 56 16.21 -3.26 2.57
CA PRO A 56 15.41 -3.09 3.76
C PRO A 56 16.27 -2.56 4.91
N GLY A 57 15.86 -1.40 5.42
CA GLY A 57 16.35 -0.79 6.64
C GLY A 57 15.82 -1.52 7.87
N PHE A 58 16.36 -1.19 9.04
CA PHE A 58 15.95 -1.80 10.31
C PHE A 58 14.45 -1.64 10.62
N THR A 59 13.84 -0.58 10.11
CA THR A 59 12.41 -0.25 10.27
C THR A 59 11.59 -0.56 9.03
N SER A 60 12.15 -1.24 8.03
CA SER A 60 11.42 -1.57 6.81
C SER A 60 10.42 -2.68 7.06
N THR A 61 9.21 -2.54 6.53
CA THR A 61 8.23 -3.63 6.46
C THR A 61 8.36 -4.32 5.11
N ILE A 62 8.45 -5.65 5.15
CA ILE A 62 8.49 -6.51 3.98
C ILE A 62 7.08 -7.02 3.72
N LYS A 63 6.52 -6.67 2.57
CA LYS A 63 5.21 -7.16 2.12
C LYS A 63 5.41 -8.29 1.12
N TYR A 64 4.68 -9.38 1.28
CA TYR A 64 4.58 -10.40 0.24
C TYR A 64 3.76 -9.86 -0.94
N ILE A 65 4.14 -10.25 -2.14
CA ILE A 65 3.34 -10.07 -3.34
C ILE A 65 2.89 -11.45 -3.80
N ASP A 66 1.59 -11.68 -3.66
CA ASP A 66 0.95 -12.89 -4.12
C ASP A 66 1.23 -13.12 -5.62
N PRO A 67 1.46 -14.38 -6.03
CA PRO A 67 1.74 -14.71 -7.42
C PRO A 67 0.66 -14.23 -8.39
N ALA A 68 -0.59 -14.07 -7.93
CA ALA A 68 -1.68 -13.50 -8.70
C ALA A 68 -1.48 -12.00 -9.03
N ASP A 69 -0.80 -11.25 -8.16
CA ASP A 69 -0.60 -9.80 -8.27
C ASP A 69 0.75 -9.42 -8.90
N ARG A 70 1.63 -10.40 -9.16
CA ARG A 70 3.00 -10.17 -9.70
C ARG A 70 3.03 -9.52 -11.08
N GLU A 71 2.00 -9.75 -11.89
CA GLU A 71 1.90 -9.17 -13.24
C GLU A 71 1.61 -7.66 -13.20
N ILE A 72 1.03 -7.17 -12.10
CA ILE A 72 0.69 -5.76 -11.88
C ILE A 72 1.94 -5.01 -11.37
N VAL A 73 2.66 -5.58 -10.41
CA VAL A 73 3.84 -4.93 -9.79
C VAL A 73 5.05 -4.86 -10.73
N ALA A 74 5.22 -5.85 -11.62
CA ALA A 74 6.29 -5.84 -12.61
C ALA A 74 6.20 -4.66 -13.61
N LYS A 75 4.99 -4.14 -13.86
CA LYS A 75 4.77 -2.97 -14.71
C LYS A 75 5.16 -1.66 -14.03
N GLU A 76 5.03 -1.56 -12.71
CA GLU A 76 5.39 -0.35 -11.96
C GLU A 76 6.92 -0.14 -11.85
N MET A 77 7.70 -1.23 -11.81
CA MET A 77 9.16 -1.12 -11.62
C MET A 77 9.96 -0.75 -12.89
N GLN A 78 9.36 -0.80 -14.09
CA GLN A 78 10.04 -0.34 -15.33
C GLN A 78 9.87 1.18 -15.59
N GLY A 79 9.13 1.91 -14.76
CA GLY A 79 8.74 3.31 -15.02
C GLY A 79 9.63 4.41 -14.45
N THR A 80 10.79 4.11 -13.84
CA THR A 80 11.63 5.16 -13.22
C THR A 80 12.83 5.54 -14.10
N SER A 81 12.56 6.36 -15.11
CA SER A 81 13.54 7.31 -15.64
C SER A 81 12.85 8.44 -16.41
N ARG A 82 13.17 9.69 -16.01
CA ARG A 82 12.88 10.99 -16.63
C ARG A 82 11.68 11.77 -16.06
N ASP A 83 12.05 12.73 -15.22
CA ASP A 83 11.88 14.18 -15.42
C ASP A 83 10.53 14.69 -15.92
N SER A 84 9.97 15.58 -15.09
CA SER A 84 9.10 16.71 -15.43
C SER A 84 7.86 16.44 -16.28
N GLY A 85 6.69 16.64 -15.66
CA GLY A 85 5.46 16.92 -16.39
C GLY A 85 4.22 16.44 -15.68
N GLU A 86 3.36 17.38 -15.31
CA GLU A 86 1.94 17.15 -15.10
C GLU A 86 1.39 16.13 -16.10
N SER A 87 0.87 15.00 -15.60
CA SER A 87 -0.07 14.16 -16.34
C SER A 87 -0.81 13.28 -15.34
N ASN A 88 -2.11 13.55 -15.24
CA ASN A 88 -3.11 12.70 -14.60
C ASN A 88 -3.06 11.30 -15.24
N ALA A 89 -2.51 10.33 -14.51
CA ALA A 89 -2.78 8.91 -14.74
C ALA A 89 -3.47 8.38 -13.48
N PRO A 90 -4.58 7.64 -13.59
CA PRO A 90 -5.26 7.07 -12.44
C PRO A 90 -4.29 6.10 -11.75
N VAL A 91 -3.96 6.41 -10.50
CA VAL A 91 -3.14 5.54 -9.64
C VAL A 91 -3.88 4.22 -9.52
N GLN A 92 -3.29 3.16 -10.05
CA GLN A 92 -3.84 1.81 -9.97
C GLN A 92 -3.67 1.36 -8.51
N LEU A 93 -4.69 1.64 -7.70
CA LEU A 93 -4.69 1.30 -6.29
C LEU A 93 -4.52 -0.22 -6.14
N GLY A 94 -3.49 -0.65 -5.43
CA GLY A 94 -3.54 -1.96 -4.78
C GLY A 94 -4.81 -2.07 -3.93
N ARG A 95 -5.23 -3.30 -3.61
CA ARG A 95 -6.48 -3.57 -2.88
C ARG A 95 -6.69 -2.55 -1.75
N PRO A 96 -7.81 -1.79 -1.76
CA PRO A 96 -8.08 -0.81 -0.73
C PRO A 96 -8.11 -1.50 0.64
N THR A 97 -7.47 -0.88 1.63
CA THR A 97 -7.61 -1.32 3.02
C THR A 97 -9.06 -1.22 3.48
N ASP A 98 -9.48 -1.97 4.50
CA ASP A 98 -10.85 -1.93 5.01
C ASP A 98 -11.34 -0.50 5.33
N GLU A 99 -10.46 0.37 5.84
CA GLU A 99 -10.75 1.78 6.09
C GLU A 99 -11.02 2.56 4.79
N GLN A 100 -10.22 2.34 3.75
CA GLN A 100 -10.40 2.97 2.44
C GLN A 100 -11.66 2.47 1.76
N GLN A 101 -11.91 1.16 1.80
CA GLN A 101 -13.11 0.55 1.24
C GLN A 101 -14.36 1.14 1.92
N PHE A 102 -14.35 1.29 3.24
CA PHE A 102 -15.46 1.91 3.95
C PHE A 102 -15.75 3.34 3.46
N VAL A 103 -14.72 4.16 3.25
CA VAL A 103 -14.89 5.53 2.73
C VAL A 103 -15.43 5.51 1.31
N LEU A 104 -14.92 4.62 0.45
CA LEU A 104 -15.41 4.44 -0.92
C LEU A 104 -16.89 4.05 -0.93
N ASP A 105 -17.26 3.01 -0.18
CA ASP A 105 -18.64 2.53 -0.09
C ASP A 105 -19.59 3.63 0.39
N MET A 106 -19.17 4.44 1.36
CA MET A 106 -19.98 5.57 1.86
C MET A 106 -20.14 6.65 0.80
N LEU A 107 -19.09 7.00 0.07
CA LEU A 107 -19.17 8.00 -1.00
C LEU A 107 -20.04 7.50 -2.15
N GLU A 108 -19.87 6.25 -2.60
CA GLU A 108 -20.67 5.64 -3.66
C GLU A 108 -22.16 5.59 -3.29
N GLN A 109 -22.49 5.18 -2.06
CA GLN A 109 -23.87 5.17 -1.56
C GLN A 109 -24.52 6.56 -1.54
N ASN A 110 -23.72 7.63 -1.42
CA ASN A 110 -24.18 9.01 -1.40
C ASN A 110 -24.00 9.73 -2.75
N GLY A 111 -23.85 8.99 -3.85
CA GLY A 111 -23.76 9.57 -5.20
C GLY A 111 -22.40 10.16 -5.56
N GLY A 112 -21.36 9.77 -4.84
CA GLY A 112 -19.97 10.19 -5.03
C GLY A 112 -19.57 11.41 -4.21
N GLU A 113 -20.40 11.91 -3.31
CA GLU A 113 -20.10 13.09 -2.50
C GLU A 113 -20.70 12.98 -1.10
N LEU A 114 -19.92 13.30 -0.06
CA LEU A 114 -20.39 13.28 1.32
C LEU A 114 -19.69 14.33 2.18
N GLY A 115 -20.43 14.96 3.10
CA GLY A 115 -19.86 15.89 4.06
C GLY A 115 -18.88 15.21 5.02
N TYR A 116 -17.75 15.84 5.31
CA TYR A 116 -16.74 15.33 6.23
C TYR A 116 -17.33 14.97 7.60
N LYS A 117 -18.26 15.78 8.12
CA LYS A 117 -18.89 15.52 9.42
C LYS A 117 -19.69 14.22 9.44
N GLU A 118 -20.43 13.94 8.37
CA GLU A 118 -21.26 12.75 8.24
C GLU A 118 -20.39 11.51 8.00
N LEU A 119 -19.40 11.64 7.10
CA LEU A 119 -18.41 10.60 6.88
C LEU A 119 -17.63 10.29 8.16
N ASN A 120 -17.22 11.31 8.93
CA ASN A 120 -16.51 11.13 10.19
C ASN A 120 -17.37 10.47 11.26
N ALA A 121 -18.66 10.81 11.34
CA ALA A 121 -19.57 10.19 12.29
C ALA A 121 -19.70 8.68 12.01
N ALA A 122 -19.98 8.29 10.77
CA ALA A 122 -20.09 6.88 10.38
C ALA A 122 -18.76 6.12 10.48
N PHE A 123 -17.66 6.76 10.08
CA PHE A 123 -16.32 6.15 10.15
C PHE A 123 -15.88 5.91 11.59
N SER A 124 -16.18 6.85 12.50
CA SER A 124 -15.80 6.77 13.92
C SER A 124 -16.52 5.64 14.69
N GLU A 125 -17.56 5.04 14.13
CA GLU A 125 -18.20 3.86 14.72
C GLU A 125 -17.34 2.60 14.59
N LYS A 126 -16.40 2.57 13.63
CA LYS A 126 -15.59 1.39 13.31
C LYS A 126 -14.09 1.65 13.30
N PHE A 127 -13.65 2.87 13.02
CA PHE A 127 -12.25 3.22 12.75
C PHE A 127 -11.91 4.60 13.32
N GLU A 128 -10.62 4.91 13.45
CA GLU A 128 -10.16 6.21 13.92
C GLU A 128 -9.27 6.91 12.87
N GLY A 129 -9.11 8.22 12.96
CA GLY A 129 -8.11 8.92 12.15
C GLY A 129 -8.50 9.22 10.70
N LEU A 130 -9.80 9.36 10.40
CA LEU A 130 -10.33 9.68 9.07
C LEU A 130 -9.58 10.82 8.35
N ARG A 131 -9.15 11.87 9.07
CA ARG A 131 -8.42 13.01 8.46
C ARG A 131 -7.12 12.57 7.77
N LEU A 132 -6.35 11.70 8.43
CA LEU A 132 -5.08 11.23 7.89
C LEU A 132 -5.32 10.30 6.70
N LEU A 133 -6.36 9.47 6.79
CA LEU A 133 -6.81 8.61 5.71
C LEU A 133 -7.22 9.42 4.49
N LEU A 134 -8.11 10.41 4.64
CA LEU A 134 -8.57 11.29 3.55
C LEU A 134 -7.41 12.06 2.92
N LYS A 135 -6.45 12.54 3.72
CA LYS A 135 -5.23 13.16 3.19
C LYS A 135 -4.44 12.20 2.29
N LYS A 136 -4.29 10.93 2.70
CA LYS A 136 -3.64 9.90 1.88
C LYS A 136 -4.47 9.61 0.62
N MET A 137 -5.78 9.40 0.74
CA MET A 137 -6.67 9.13 -0.39
C MET A 137 -6.68 10.28 -1.41
N LYS A 138 -6.63 11.53 -0.96
CA LYS A 138 -6.47 12.70 -1.82
C LYS A 138 -5.13 12.73 -2.54
N SER A 139 -4.04 12.42 -1.85
CA SER A 139 -2.72 12.33 -2.50
C SER A 139 -2.63 11.21 -3.55
N LEU A 140 -3.51 10.21 -3.45
CA LEU A 140 -3.63 9.12 -4.42
C LEU A 140 -4.64 9.43 -5.55
N GLY A 141 -5.29 10.61 -5.53
CA GLY A 141 -6.28 10.99 -6.54
C GLY A 141 -7.60 10.22 -6.44
N ILE A 142 -7.90 9.62 -5.29
CA ILE A 142 -9.14 8.84 -5.07
C ILE A 142 -10.30 9.77 -4.73
N VAL A 143 -10.04 10.74 -3.87
CA VAL A 143 -11.03 11.71 -3.37
C VAL A 143 -10.47 13.11 -3.47
N ASP A 144 -11.35 14.11 -3.49
CA ASP A 144 -11.01 15.51 -3.37
C ASP A 144 -11.82 16.19 -2.27
N PHE A 145 -11.30 17.30 -1.77
CA PHE A 145 -11.92 18.18 -0.78
C PHE A 145 -11.14 19.47 -0.67
N ASP A 146 -11.75 20.55 -0.16
CA ASP A 146 -11.04 21.82 -0.03
C ASP A 146 -9.86 21.75 0.98
N GLY A 147 -8.71 22.23 0.52
CA GLY A 147 -7.48 22.32 1.32
C GLY A 147 -6.65 21.03 1.40
N MET A 148 -5.68 21.02 2.32
CA MET A 148 -4.75 19.89 2.52
C MET A 148 -5.29 18.84 3.50
N ILE A 149 -6.18 19.25 4.39
CA ILE A 149 -6.88 18.43 5.39
C ILE A 149 -8.33 18.88 5.38
N PRO A 150 -9.31 17.97 5.42
CA PRO A 150 -10.71 18.37 5.40
C PRO A 150 -11.06 19.19 6.63
N GLY A 151 -11.59 20.38 6.38
CA GLY A 151 -12.24 21.20 7.39
C GLY A 151 -13.54 20.57 7.89
N PHE A 152 -14.09 21.10 8.98
CA PHE A 152 -15.33 20.58 9.58
C PHE A 152 -16.55 20.61 8.64
N SER A 153 -16.53 21.55 7.69
CA SER A 153 -17.53 21.76 6.65
C SER A 153 -17.06 21.30 5.28
N ALA A 154 -15.93 20.59 5.19
CA ALA A 154 -15.41 20.13 3.90
C ALA A 154 -16.33 19.06 3.33
N THR A 155 -16.56 19.14 2.03
CA THR A 155 -17.23 18.09 1.28
C THR A 155 -16.18 17.20 0.64
N ILE A 156 -16.35 15.90 0.78
CA ILE A 156 -15.46 14.89 0.22
C ILE A 156 -16.11 14.37 -1.06
N THR A 157 -15.43 14.52 -2.18
CA THR A 157 -15.91 14.08 -3.50
C THR A 157 -15.06 12.91 -3.98
N LEU A 158 -15.69 11.85 -4.47
CA LEU A 158 -15.02 10.72 -5.09
C LEU A 158 -14.58 11.10 -6.51
N LEU A 159 -13.30 10.90 -6.82
CA LEU A 159 -12.72 11.19 -8.14
C LEU A 159 -12.68 9.95 -9.06
N LEU A 160 -12.71 8.75 -8.49
CA LEU A 160 -12.80 7.51 -9.24
C LEU A 160 -14.25 7.32 -9.73
N LYS A 161 -14.42 7.33 -11.05
CA LYS A 161 -15.62 6.87 -11.77
C LYS A 161 -15.25 5.72 -12.69
#